data_AF-A0A2T5IV83-F1
#
_entry.id   AF-A0A2T5IV83-F1
#
_cell.length_a   1.000
_cell.length_b   1.000
_cell.length_c   1.000
_cell.angle_alpha   90.00
_cell.angle_beta   90.00
_cell.angle_gamma   90.00
#
_symmetry.space_group_name_H-M   'P 1'
#
loop_
_entity.id
_entity.type
_entity.pdbx_description
1 polymer ?
#
loop_
_entity_poly.entity_id
_entity_poly.type
_entity_poly.pdbx_seq_one_letter_code
_entity_poly.pdbx_strand_id
1 'polypeptide(L)'
;MQHIRRLAMLSLCITHITPTFAAGRDFSTDELLALSLEDLTQVQVSIATGTPKSSYSAPAVTSVIDAKTIADLGLQSIDEALQTLPNVHVSRGSFQYAPRYFIRGIASTYNPHTLVLVNGIPMTSLFLGDRGERIPNAYSLPIELVDRIEVIRGAGSALYGADAFAGVINIHTKNPRDIKNNQASLTVGSFATGRANLLQRQQWQDNSALLSLNYYQSDGDSPIIQRDIQSNYDELFQPYPAQSLAPAAASLSARYFNAHLDLQAPNYRLRSAWLKAWNTGTGVGINDNLDPDARFNHHRASFDLSWQGGHYLGWQLSPQLSYLYGDYENPSSIYLFPKGAFAGLFPDGMIGQPSVKEENARFHLSALTEQL
;
A
#
# COMPACT_ATOMS: atom_id res chain seq x y z
N MET A 1 14.49 -39.73 36.77
CA MET A 1 14.78 -38.36 36.28
C MET A 1 15.62 -38.49 35.02
N GLN A 2 15.08 -38.07 33.86
CA GLN A 2 15.77 -37.41 32.73
C GLN A 2 14.92 -37.56 31.48
N HIS A 3 14.02 -36.59 31.28
CA HIS A 3 13.36 -36.35 30.00
C HIS A 3 14.28 -35.47 29.16
N ILE A 4 14.84 -36.01 28.07
CA ILE A 4 15.57 -35.22 27.08
C ILE A 4 14.60 -34.81 25.96
N ARG A 5 14.46 -33.49 25.85
CA ARG A 5 13.62 -32.74 24.93
C ARG A 5 14.00 -33.05 23.47
N ARG A 6 13.02 -33.41 22.63
CA ARG A 6 13.14 -33.39 21.17
C ARG A 6 12.95 -31.95 20.69
N LEU A 7 14.03 -31.31 20.27
CA LEU A 7 14.00 -30.03 19.54
C LEU A 7 13.90 -30.37 18.04
N ALA A 8 12.78 -30.05 17.39
CA ALA A 8 12.64 -30.17 15.95
C ALA A 8 13.42 -29.03 15.28
N MET A 9 14.54 -29.35 14.62
CA MET A 9 15.25 -28.43 13.74
C MET A 9 14.42 -28.20 12.47
N LEU A 10 13.93 -26.98 12.26
CA LEU A 10 13.52 -26.51 10.94
C LEU A 10 14.77 -26.40 10.07
N SER A 11 14.99 -27.37 9.19
CA SER A 11 16.03 -27.31 8.18
C SER A 11 15.61 -26.37 7.05
N LEU A 12 16.31 -25.24 6.92
CA LEU A 12 16.18 -24.28 5.82
C LEU A 12 16.78 -24.92 4.55
N CYS A 13 15.94 -25.54 3.71
CA CYS A 13 16.39 -26.10 2.44
C CYS A 13 16.75 -24.97 1.45
N ILE A 14 18.05 -24.86 1.14
CA ILE A 14 18.58 -23.98 0.11
C ILE A 14 18.14 -24.54 -1.25
N THR A 15 17.21 -23.87 -1.92
CA THR A 15 16.76 -24.20 -3.29
C THR A 15 17.55 -23.38 -4.30
N HIS A 16 17.87 -23.99 -5.45
CA HIS A 16 18.69 -23.40 -6.50
C HIS A 16 18.11 -22.05 -7.01
N ILE A 17 18.94 -21.01 -6.96
CA ILE A 17 18.64 -19.68 -7.51
C ILE A 17 19.01 -19.70 -8.99
N THR A 18 18.04 -19.68 -9.90
CA THR A 18 18.29 -19.48 -11.33
C THR A 18 18.19 -17.99 -11.68
N PRO A 19 19.28 -17.35 -12.15
CA PRO A 19 19.21 -15.97 -12.61
C PRO A 19 18.38 -15.91 -13.90
N THR A 20 17.34 -15.08 -13.93
CA THR A 20 16.57 -14.79 -15.15
C THR A 20 16.92 -13.39 -15.61
N PHE A 21 17.51 -13.27 -16.81
CA PHE A 21 17.68 -11.99 -17.49
C PHE A 21 16.45 -11.72 -18.33
N ALA A 22 15.76 -10.59 -18.08
CA ALA A 22 14.66 -10.15 -18.93
C ALA A 22 15.23 -9.51 -20.20
N ALA A 23 15.19 -10.24 -21.32
CA ALA A 23 15.29 -9.66 -22.65
C ALA A 23 13.88 -9.28 -23.13
N GLY A 24 13.73 -8.10 -23.73
CA GLY A 24 12.45 -7.64 -24.28
C GLY A 24 11.89 -8.66 -25.27
N ARG A 25 10.66 -9.11 -25.03
CA ARG A 25 9.90 -9.93 -25.97
C ARG A 25 9.08 -9.00 -26.86
N ASP A 26 9.27 -9.11 -28.17
CA ASP A 26 8.34 -8.55 -29.15
C ASP A 26 7.11 -9.45 -29.19
N PHE A 27 5.99 -8.96 -28.66
CA PHE A 27 4.71 -9.64 -28.77
C PHE A 27 4.17 -9.51 -30.19
N SER A 28 3.88 -10.64 -30.83
CA SER A 28 3.22 -10.64 -32.14
C SER A 28 1.74 -10.26 -32.01
N THR A 29 1.16 -9.64 -33.04
CA THR A 29 -0.27 -9.27 -33.07
C THR A 29 -1.19 -10.48 -32.86
N ASP A 30 -0.74 -11.69 -33.23
CA ASP A 30 -1.48 -12.93 -33.04
C ASP A 30 -1.48 -13.41 -31.57
N GLU A 31 -0.47 -13.11 -30.76
CA GLU A 31 -0.45 -13.41 -29.32
C GLU A 31 -1.38 -12.47 -28.53
N LEU A 32 -1.53 -11.21 -28.95
CA LEU A 32 -2.47 -10.25 -28.37
C LEU A 32 -3.94 -10.62 -28.64
N LEU A 33 -4.21 -11.28 -29.76
CA LEU A 33 -5.53 -11.76 -30.15
C LEU A 33 -5.85 -13.17 -29.61
N ALA A 34 -4.87 -13.84 -29.00
CA ALA A 34 -5.00 -15.19 -28.43
C ALA A 34 -5.38 -15.21 -26.93
N LEU A 35 -5.64 -14.05 -26.31
CA LEU A 35 -6.31 -14.03 -25.01
C LEU A 35 -7.72 -14.59 -25.19
N SER A 36 -7.95 -15.82 -24.71
CA SER A 36 -9.21 -16.53 -24.90
C SER A 36 -10.34 -15.78 -24.20
N LEU A 37 -11.51 -15.72 -24.84
CA LEU A 37 -12.70 -15.09 -24.26
C LEU A 37 -13.10 -15.78 -22.95
N GLU A 38 -12.74 -17.05 -22.79
CA GLU A 38 -12.89 -17.84 -21.57
C GLU A 38 -12.04 -17.28 -20.39
N ASP A 39 -10.81 -16.85 -20.62
CA ASP A 39 -9.95 -16.29 -19.56
C ASP A 39 -10.50 -14.97 -19.01
N LEU A 40 -11.15 -14.16 -19.86
CA LEU A 40 -11.84 -12.94 -19.43
C LEU A 40 -13.04 -13.26 -18.53
N THR A 41 -13.78 -14.35 -18.79
CA THR A 41 -14.93 -14.75 -17.96
C THR A 41 -14.56 -15.32 -16.59
N GLN A 42 -13.31 -15.77 -16.42
CA GLN A 42 -12.78 -16.40 -15.20
C GLN A 42 -12.22 -15.41 -14.17
N VAL A 43 -12.11 -14.11 -14.50
CA VAL A 43 -11.62 -13.10 -13.57
C VAL A 43 -12.68 -12.89 -12.47
N GLN A 44 -12.45 -13.50 -11.30
CA GLN A 44 -13.32 -13.34 -10.15
C GLN A 44 -13.03 -12.00 -9.45
N VAL A 45 -14.07 -11.21 -9.24
CA VAL A 45 -14.07 -9.98 -8.46
C VAL A 45 -14.95 -10.23 -7.24
N SER A 46 -14.42 -10.01 -6.04
CA SER A 46 -15.22 -10.15 -4.81
C SER A 46 -15.77 -8.82 -4.31
N ILE A 47 -15.15 -7.71 -4.71
CA ILE A 47 -15.49 -6.39 -4.17
C ILE A 47 -16.85 -5.86 -4.59
N ALA A 48 -17.38 -6.27 -5.74
CA ALA A 48 -18.66 -5.75 -6.21
C ALA A 48 -19.88 -6.39 -5.51
N THR A 49 -19.69 -7.56 -4.90
CA THR A 49 -20.78 -8.44 -4.43
C THR A 49 -20.56 -9.00 -3.03
N GLY A 50 -19.39 -8.76 -2.41
CA GLY A 50 -19.01 -9.34 -1.11
C GLY A 50 -18.71 -10.84 -1.15
N THR A 51 -18.82 -11.45 -2.34
CA THR A 51 -18.58 -12.86 -2.65
C THR A 51 -17.88 -12.93 -4.01
N PRO A 52 -16.93 -13.86 -4.24
CA PRO A 52 -16.28 -13.99 -5.53
C PRO A 52 -17.31 -14.24 -6.64
N LYS A 53 -17.40 -13.31 -7.60
CA LYS A 53 -18.22 -13.45 -8.81
C LYS A 53 -17.44 -13.07 -10.03
N SER A 54 -17.79 -13.61 -11.20
CA SER A 54 -17.17 -13.18 -12.47
C SER A 54 -17.30 -11.65 -12.63
N SER A 55 -16.24 -10.99 -13.08
CA SER A 55 -16.18 -9.56 -13.37
C SER A 55 -17.32 -9.08 -14.28
N TYR A 56 -17.81 -9.94 -15.19
CA TYR A 56 -18.95 -9.68 -16.07
C TYR A 56 -20.31 -9.66 -15.36
N SER A 57 -20.41 -10.34 -14.22
CA SER A 57 -21.65 -10.42 -13.43
C SER A 57 -21.72 -9.37 -12.32
N ALA A 58 -20.65 -8.60 -12.12
CA ALA A 58 -20.60 -7.52 -11.16
C ALA A 58 -21.44 -6.32 -11.66
N PRO A 59 -22.40 -5.78 -10.86
CA PRO A 59 -23.23 -4.65 -11.27
C PRO A 59 -22.49 -3.30 -11.23
N ALA A 60 -21.16 -3.31 -11.42
CA ALA A 60 -20.30 -2.14 -11.33
C ALA A 60 -19.17 -2.21 -12.37
N VAL A 61 -18.63 -1.05 -12.76
CA VAL A 61 -17.47 -1.00 -13.66
C VAL A 61 -16.23 -1.45 -12.89
N THR A 62 -15.85 -2.72 -13.10
CA THR A 62 -14.71 -3.36 -12.43
C THR A 62 -13.49 -3.44 -13.35
N SER A 63 -12.31 -3.49 -12.75
CA SER A 63 -11.06 -3.81 -13.43
C SER A 63 -10.19 -4.65 -12.50
N VAL A 64 -9.42 -5.56 -13.08
CA VAL A 64 -8.46 -6.37 -12.34
C VAL A 64 -7.12 -6.25 -13.01
N ILE A 65 -6.10 -5.94 -12.21
CA ILE A 65 -4.70 -5.97 -12.62
C ILE A 65 -4.07 -7.15 -11.88
N ASP A 66 -3.78 -8.24 -12.60
CA ASP A 66 -3.21 -9.44 -12.00
C ASP A 66 -1.67 -9.41 -11.96
N ALA A 67 -1.08 -10.36 -11.23
CA ALA A 67 0.37 -10.51 -11.09
C ALA A 67 1.08 -10.70 -12.44
N LYS A 68 0.41 -11.30 -13.43
CA LYS A 68 0.96 -11.46 -14.78
C LYS A 68 1.07 -10.10 -15.48
N THR A 69 0.00 -9.30 -15.47
CA THR A 69 -0.02 -7.95 -16.05
C THR A 69 1.00 -7.04 -15.35
N ILE A 70 1.11 -7.13 -14.02
CA ILE A 70 2.13 -6.43 -13.23
C ILE A 70 3.54 -6.76 -13.72
N ALA A 71 3.83 -8.05 -13.92
CA ALA A 71 5.13 -8.51 -14.38
C ALA A 71 5.42 -8.12 -15.84
N ASP A 72 4.46 -8.31 -16.75
CA ASP A 72 4.61 -8.05 -18.18
C ASP A 72 4.83 -6.55 -18.47
N LEU A 73 4.16 -5.67 -17.72
CA LEU A 73 4.33 -4.22 -17.83
C LEU A 73 5.50 -3.68 -17.00
N GLY A 74 6.17 -4.53 -16.20
CA GLY A 74 7.29 -4.14 -15.35
C GLY A 74 6.94 -3.14 -14.25
N LEU A 75 5.67 -3.14 -13.80
CA LEU A 75 5.14 -2.17 -12.83
C LEU A 75 5.85 -2.32 -11.47
N GLN A 76 6.34 -1.20 -10.94
CA GLN A 76 7.20 -1.16 -9.74
C GLN A 76 6.44 -0.75 -8.48
N SER A 77 5.19 -0.30 -8.60
CA SER A 77 4.36 0.13 -7.49
C SER A 77 2.88 -0.07 -7.78
N ILE A 78 2.07 -0.08 -6.71
CA ILE A 78 0.60 -0.06 -6.82
C ILE A 78 0.14 1.23 -7.52
N ASP A 79 0.81 2.34 -7.26
CA ASP A 79 0.51 3.65 -7.88
C ASP A 79 0.67 3.60 -9.40
N GLU A 80 1.75 3.01 -9.91
CA GLU A 80 1.94 2.79 -11.34
C GLU A 80 0.88 1.85 -11.92
N ALA A 81 0.59 0.74 -11.22
CA ALA A 81 -0.45 -0.18 -11.65
C ALA A 81 -1.80 0.52 -11.80
N LEU A 82 -2.22 1.31 -10.81
CA LEU A 82 -3.48 2.05 -10.85
C LEU A 82 -3.54 3.08 -11.98
N GLN A 83 -2.41 3.69 -12.36
CA GLN A 83 -2.36 4.64 -13.49
C GLN A 83 -2.56 3.97 -14.86
N THR A 84 -2.44 2.65 -14.98
CA THR A 84 -2.77 1.94 -16.22
C THR A 84 -4.28 1.88 -16.48
N LEU A 85 -5.11 2.11 -15.46
CA LEU A 85 -6.55 2.02 -15.58
C LEU A 85 -7.15 3.31 -16.13
N PRO A 86 -8.10 3.22 -17.09
CA PRO A 86 -8.77 4.43 -17.58
C PRO A 86 -9.65 5.04 -16.48
N ASN A 87 -9.72 6.38 -16.47
CA ASN A 87 -10.47 7.17 -15.47
C ASN A 87 -9.99 7.00 -14.02
N VAL A 88 -8.75 6.53 -13.82
CA VAL A 88 -8.04 6.54 -12.55
C VAL A 88 -6.82 7.45 -12.71
N HIS A 89 -6.63 8.38 -11.78
CA HIS A 89 -5.48 9.26 -11.75
C HIS A 89 -4.84 9.22 -10.36
N VAL A 90 -3.51 9.12 -10.32
CA VAL A 90 -2.75 9.14 -9.07
C VAL A 90 -2.07 10.49 -8.96
N SER A 91 -2.67 11.39 -8.18
CA SER A 91 -2.06 12.68 -7.85
C SER A 91 -1.15 12.52 -6.63
N ARG A 92 -0.18 13.42 -6.47
CA ARG A 92 0.68 13.47 -5.28
C ARG A 92 0.29 14.65 -4.39
N GLY A 93 0.30 14.47 -3.07
CA GLY A 93 0.21 15.56 -2.09
C GLY A 93 1.56 16.29 -1.97
N SER A 94 1.56 17.48 -1.37
CA SER A 94 2.81 18.22 -1.09
C SER A 94 3.63 17.58 0.03
N PHE A 95 2.93 17.14 1.07
CA PHE A 95 3.52 16.42 2.19
C PHE A 95 3.83 14.97 1.80
N GLN A 96 5.12 14.64 1.82
CA GLN A 96 5.70 13.32 1.56
C GLN A 96 5.34 12.70 0.20
N TYR A 97 4.76 13.48 -0.71
CA TYR A 97 4.28 12.99 -2.01
C TYR A 97 3.33 11.79 -1.86
N ALA A 98 2.51 11.82 -0.81
CA ALA A 98 1.54 10.76 -0.59
C ALA A 98 0.58 10.64 -1.79
N PRO A 99 0.30 9.41 -2.27
CA PRO A 99 -0.57 9.20 -3.42
C PRO A 99 -2.03 9.48 -3.07
N ARG A 100 -2.74 10.10 -4.03
CA ARG A 100 -4.17 10.39 -3.99
C ARG A 100 -4.81 9.78 -5.22
N TYR A 101 -5.67 8.78 -5.02
CA TYR A 101 -6.32 8.04 -6.11
C TYR A 101 -7.65 8.67 -6.52
N PHE A 102 -7.64 9.51 -7.55
CA PHE A 102 -8.85 10.13 -8.07
C PHE A 102 -9.51 9.21 -9.09
N ILE A 103 -10.81 8.99 -8.93
CA ILE A 103 -11.61 8.16 -9.82
C ILE A 103 -12.72 9.05 -10.40
N ARG A 104 -12.83 9.08 -11.74
CA ARG A 104 -13.85 9.88 -12.46
C ARG A 104 -13.87 11.37 -12.07
N GLY A 105 -12.71 11.94 -11.76
CA GLY A 105 -12.57 13.37 -11.41
C GLY A 105 -13.03 13.74 -10.00
N ILE A 106 -13.47 12.79 -9.17
CA ILE A 106 -13.74 13.05 -7.75
C ILE A 106 -12.40 13.19 -7.04
N ALA A 107 -12.11 14.41 -6.60
CA ALA A 107 -10.85 14.78 -5.97
C ALA A 107 -11.10 15.68 -4.77
N SER A 108 -10.28 15.51 -3.73
CA SER A 108 -10.20 16.41 -2.59
C SER A 108 -8.78 16.38 -2.03
N THR A 109 -8.46 17.32 -1.13
CA THR A 109 -7.12 17.42 -0.55
C THR A 109 -6.67 16.12 0.11
N TYR A 110 -7.60 15.45 0.81
CA TYR A 110 -7.38 14.23 1.60
C TYR A 110 -7.96 12.94 1.00
N ASN A 111 -8.63 13.03 -0.16
CA ASN A 111 -9.28 11.93 -0.87
C ASN A 111 -9.94 10.81 -0.02
N PRO A 112 -10.85 11.14 0.93
CA PRO A 112 -11.54 10.12 1.72
C PRO A 112 -12.59 9.35 0.92
N HIS A 113 -12.76 9.66 -0.38
CA HIS A 113 -13.84 9.15 -1.21
C HIS A 113 -13.53 7.81 -1.87
N THR A 114 -12.29 7.32 -1.78
CA THR A 114 -11.92 6.03 -2.38
C THR A 114 -11.45 5.05 -1.31
N LEU A 115 -12.09 3.88 -1.27
CA LEU A 115 -11.81 2.65 -0.50
C LEU A 115 -10.47 1.96 -0.74
N VAL A 116 -9.42 1.93 0.13
CA VAL A 116 -8.32 0.89 0.03
C VAL A 116 -8.73 -0.23 0.95
N LEU A 117 -8.73 -1.43 0.40
CA LEU A 117 -8.72 -2.67 1.13
C LEU A 117 -7.42 -3.42 0.84
N VAL A 118 -6.86 -4.08 1.85
CA VAL A 118 -5.87 -5.14 1.64
C VAL A 118 -6.50 -6.43 2.08
N ASN A 119 -6.73 -7.33 1.11
CA ASN A 119 -7.44 -8.58 1.31
C ASN A 119 -8.78 -8.39 2.04
N GLY A 120 -9.56 -7.39 1.60
CA GLY A 120 -10.86 -7.06 2.18
C GLY A 120 -10.84 -6.24 3.48
N ILE A 121 -9.67 -5.99 4.09
CA ILE A 121 -9.57 -5.21 5.33
C ILE A 121 -9.34 -3.73 4.99
N PRO A 122 -10.21 -2.81 5.46
CA PRO A 122 -10.04 -1.37 5.27
C PRO A 122 -8.73 -0.85 5.83
N MET A 123 -7.99 -0.13 4.99
CA MET A 123 -6.77 0.56 5.39
C MET A 123 -7.06 2.05 5.59
N THR A 124 -7.83 2.36 6.64
CA THR A 124 -8.26 3.73 6.97
C THR A 124 -7.43 4.32 8.11
N SER A 125 -7.18 5.64 8.05
CA SER A 125 -6.70 6.45 9.18
C SER A 125 -7.90 7.03 9.92
N LEU A 126 -7.91 6.82 11.24
CA LEU A 126 -8.95 7.40 12.12
C LEU A 126 -8.73 8.90 12.33
N PHE A 127 -7.48 9.37 12.25
CA PHE A 127 -7.12 10.76 12.48
C PHE A 127 -7.58 11.68 11.34
N LEU A 128 -7.37 11.27 10.09
CA LEU A 128 -7.71 12.08 8.92
C LEU A 128 -9.05 11.70 8.29
N GLY A 129 -9.66 10.59 8.70
CA GLY A 129 -10.86 10.04 8.07
C GLY A 129 -10.64 9.58 6.62
N ASP A 130 -9.37 9.39 6.24
CA ASP A 130 -8.92 9.05 4.90
C ASP A 130 -8.13 7.73 4.90
N ARG A 131 -7.37 7.52 3.83
CA ARG A 131 -6.46 6.40 3.58
C ARG A 131 -5.13 6.47 4.35
N GLY A 132 -4.99 7.37 5.30
CA GLY A 132 -3.70 7.72 5.89
C GLY A 132 -2.83 8.54 4.93
N GLU A 133 -3.39 9.53 4.24
CA GLU A 133 -2.66 10.33 3.22
C GLU A 133 -1.45 11.09 3.78
N ARG A 134 -1.22 11.14 5.09
CA ARG A 134 0.02 11.70 5.67
C ARG A 134 1.11 10.68 5.91
N ILE A 135 1.04 9.56 5.20
CA ILE A 135 1.89 8.41 5.44
C ILE A 135 2.41 7.91 4.08
N PRO A 136 3.57 8.37 3.60
CA PRO A 136 4.23 7.78 2.45
C PRO A 136 4.45 6.32 2.77
N ASN A 137 4.19 5.46 1.78
CA ASN A 137 4.34 4.03 1.97
C ASN A 137 3.38 3.43 3.03
N ALA A 138 2.28 4.11 3.41
CA ALA A 138 1.26 3.57 4.34
C ALA A 138 0.82 2.16 3.96
N TYR A 139 0.79 1.91 2.65
CA TYR A 139 0.40 0.68 2.00
C TYR A 139 1.52 0.12 1.13
N SER A 140 2.80 0.33 1.47
CA SER A 140 3.90 -0.31 0.74
C SER A 140 3.92 -1.81 1.03
N LEU A 141 2.83 -2.46 0.64
CA LEU A 141 2.83 -3.81 0.21
C LEU A 141 3.76 -3.84 -1.02
N PRO A 142 4.86 -4.61 -0.95
CA PRO A 142 5.72 -4.76 -2.11
C PRO A 142 4.88 -5.28 -3.29
N ILE A 143 5.04 -4.67 -4.46
CA ILE A 143 4.29 -5.05 -5.66
C ILE A 143 4.50 -6.53 -6.00
N GLU A 144 5.65 -7.08 -5.61
CA GLU A 144 6.03 -8.48 -5.75
C GLU A 144 5.17 -9.44 -4.90
N LEU A 145 4.53 -8.95 -3.83
CA LEU A 145 3.60 -9.72 -2.97
C LEU A 145 2.15 -9.62 -3.48
N VAL A 146 1.84 -8.71 -4.40
CA VAL A 146 0.51 -8.55 -4.97
C VAL A 146 0.18 -9.73 -5.87
N ASP A 147 -0.97 -10.34 -5.63
CA ASP A 147 -1.58 -11.32 -6.53
C ASP A 147 -2.42 -10.63 -7.59
N ARG A 148 -3.28 -9.69 -7.15
CA ARG A 148 -4.07 -8.85 -8.04
C ARG A 148 -4.58 -7.62 -7.32
N ILE A 149 -4.93 -6.60 -8.11
CA ILE A 149 -5.59 -5.37 -7.66
C ILE A 149 -6.96 -5.34 -8.32
N GLU A 150 -8.02 -5.42 -7.52
CA GLU A 150 -9.40 -5.26 -7.98
C GLU A 150 -9.84 -3.81 -7.76
N VAL A 151 -10.41 -3.18 -8.78
CA VAL A 151 -10.85 -1.78 -8.73
C VAL A 151 -12.30 -1.66 -9.19
N ILE A 152 -13.17 -1.14 -8.32
CA ILE A 152 -14.49 -0.61 -8.69
C ILE A 152 -14.35 0.89 -8.93
N ARG A 153 -14.75 1.33 -10.13
CA ARG A 153 -14.76 2.76 -10.51
C ARG A 153 -16.20 3.28 -10.47
N GLY A 154 -16.59 3.90 -9.37
CA GLY A 154 -17.95 4.39 -9.10
C GLY A 154 -18.44 4.03 -7.70
N ALA A 155 -19.69 4.38 -7.38
CA ALA A 155 -20.24 4.27 -6.04
C ALA A 155 -20.23 2.83 -5.51
N GLY A 156 -19.32 2.54 -4.58
CA GLY A 156 -19.25 1.31 -3.79
C GLY A 156 -19.92 1.43 -2.41
N SER A 157 -20.57 2.58 -2.13
CA SER A 157 -21.07 2.90 -0.80
C SER A 157 -22.19 2.00 -0.28
N ALA A 158 -22.93 1.33 -1.18
CA ALA A 158 -23.95 0.35 -0.77
C ALA A 158 -23.34 -0.84 -0.01
N LEU A 159 -22.10 -1.24 -0.36
CA LEU A 159 -21.41 -2.37 0.28
C LEU A 159 -20.43 -1.92 1.37
N TYR A 160 -19.77 -0.79 1.16
CA TYR A 160 -18.61 -0.38 1.98
C TYR A 160 -18.81 0.94 2.74
N GLY A 161 -19.95 1.61 2.60
CA GLY A 161 -20.24 2.87 3.29
C GLY A 161 -19.65 4.12 2.64
N ALA A 162 -19.60 5.21 3.39
CA ALA A 162 -19.30 6.54 2.87
C ALA A 162 -17.91 6.65 2.20
N ASP A 163 -16.93 5.89 2.68
CA ASP A 163 -15.53 5.93 2.20
C ASP A 163 -15.35 5.36 0.78
N ALA A 164 -16.37 4.70 0.24
CA ALA A 164 -16.37 4.09 -1.09
C ALA A 164 -17.16 4.89 -2.14
N PHE A 165 -17.38 6.19 -1.91
CA PHE A 165 -18.19 7.04 -2.78
C PHE A 165 -17.68 7.11 -4.23
N ALA A 166 -16.39 7.33 -4.42
CA ALA A 166 -15.74 7.40 -5.73
C ALA A 166 -15.34 6.02 -6.27
N GLY A 167 -15.04 5.07 -5.38
CA GLY A 167 -14.65 3.71 -5.77
C GLY A 167 -14.01 2.90 -4.64
N VAL A 168 -13.64 1.67 -5.00
CA VAL A 168 -12.99 0.71 -4.10
C VAL A 168 -11.80 0.11 -4.84
N ILE A 169 -10.65 0.03 -4.17
CA ILE A 169 -9.44 -0.64 -4.62
C ILE A 169 -9.12 -1.70 -3.57
N ASN A 170 -9.16 -2.98 -3.94
CA ASN A 170 -8.79 -4.08 -3.05
C ASN A 170 -7.57 -4.80 -3.59
N ILE A 171 -6.53 -4.80 -2.77
CA ILE A 171 -5.25 -5.43 -3.10
C ILE A 171 -5.24 -6.81 -2.46
N HIS A 172 -5.19 -7.84 -3.28
CA HIS A 172 -5.05 -9.22 -2.82
C HIS A 172 -3.59 -9.60 -2.80
N THR A 173 -3.14 -10.16 -1.68
CA THR A 173 -1.78 -10.69 -1.55
C THR A 173 -1.72 -12.14 -2.00
N LYS A 174 -0.57 -12.52 -2.55
CA LYS A 174 -0.25 -13.89 -2.96
C LYS A 174 -0.62 -14.90 -1.88
N ASN A 175 -1.25 -15.99 -2.31
CA ASN A 175 -1.62 -17.10 -1.45
C ASN A 175 -0.46 -18.10 -1.38
N PRO A 176 -0.07 -18.58 -0.18
CA PRO A 176 0.95 -19.62 -0.04
C PRO A 176 0.72 -20.87 -0.91
N ARG A 177 -0.53 -21.22 -1.25
CA ARG A 177 -0.86 -22.40 -2.07
C ARG A 177 -0.63 -22.18 -3.57
N ASP A 178 -0.65 -20.94 -4.03
CA ASP A 178 -0.53 -20.61 -5.46
C ASP A 178 0.93 -20.33 -5.88
N ILE A 179 1.84 -20.21 -4.91
CA ILE A 179 3.27 -19.99 -5.16
C ILE A 179 3.96 -21.29 -5.53
N LYS A 180 4.50 -21.36 -6.75
CA LYS A 180 5.25 -22.52 -7.25
C LYS A 180 6.69 -22.55 -6.73
N ASN A 181 7.38 -21.42 -6.77
CA ASN A 181 8.80 -21.29 -6.46
C ASN A 181 9.07 -20.14 -5.51
N ASN A 182 10.11 -20.29 -4.68
CA ASN A 182 10.70 -19.20 -3.93
C ASN A 182 11.32 -18.18 -4.89
N GLN A 183 11.29 -16.90 -4.53
CA GLN A 183 11.77 -15.81 -5.36
C GLN A 183 12.69 -14.91 -4.54
N ALA A 184 13.77 -14.45 -5.14
CA ALA A 184 14.59 -13.39 -4.60
C ALA A 184 14.92 -12.43 -5.74
N SER A 185 14.88 -11.13 -5.50
CA SER A 185 15.25 -10.14 -6.50
C SER A 185 16.03 -8.98 -5.88
N LEU A 186 16.90 -8.41 -6.69
CA LEU A 186 17.66 -7.21 -6.39
C LEU A 186 17.45 -6.25 -7.55
N THR A 187 17.07 -5.02 -7.25
CA THR A 187 16.87 -3.95 -8.23
C THR A 187 17.74 -2.77 -7.85
N VAL A 188 18.40 -2.15 -8.83
CA VAL A 188 19.15 -0.91 -8.68
C VAL A 188 18.70 0.07 -9.76
N GLY A 189 18.72 1.37 -9.48
CA GLY A 189 18.26 2.38 -10.42
C GLY A 189 18.75 3.79 -10.10
N SER A 190 18.27 4.76 -10.88
CA SER A 190 18.53 6.18 -10.70
C SER A 190 18.19 6.67 -9.29
N PHE A 191 18.73 7.84 -8.90
CA PHE A 191 18.47 8.44 -7.58
C PHE A 191 18.89 7.53 -6.41
N ALA A 192 20.02 6.82 -6.57
CA ALA A 192 20.51 5.83 -5.61
C ALA A 192 19.47 4.78 -5.19
N THR A 193 18.55 4.44 -6.11
CA THR A 193 17.47 3.51 -5.82
C THR A 193 18.00 2.09 -5.71
N GLY A 194 17.61 1.40 -4.63
CA GLY A 194 17.92 0.00 -4.39
C GLY A 194 16.73 -0.72 -3.76
N ARG A 195 16.38 -1.90 -4.28
CA ARG A 195 15.35 -2.77 -3.72
C ARG A 195 15.86 -4.20 -3.59
N ALA A 196 15.59 -4.85 -2.47
CA ALA A 196 15.83 -6.27 -2.27
C ALA A 196 14.54 -6.95 -1.82
N ASN A 197 14.19 -8.06 -2.48
CA ASN A 197 12.99 -8.83 -2.18
C ASN A 197 13.33 -10.30 -1.94
N LEU A 198 12.61 -10.91 -1.02
CA LEU A 198 12.60 -12.35 -0.78
C LEU A 198 11.15 -12.80 -0.57
N LEU A 199 10.72 -13.79 -1.32
CA LEU A 199 9.45 -14.46 -1.17
C LEU A 199 9.71 -15.96 -0.99
N GLN A 200 9.48 -16.46 0.21
CA GLN A 200 9.73 -17.85 0.56
C GLN A 200 8.43 -18.53 0.97
N ARG A 201 8.12 -19.63 0.30
CA ARG A 201 7.00 -20.51 0.60
C ARG A 201 7.49 -21.75 1.32
N GLN A 202 6.69 -22.23 2.27
CA GLN A 202 6.87 -23.54 2.91
C GLN A 202 5.54 -24.28 2.96
N GLN A 203 5.52 -25.59 2.72
CA GLN A 203 4.33 -26.42 2.89
C GLN A 203 4.68 -27.65 3.74
N TRP A 204 3.79 -28.02 4.66
CA TRP A 204 3.93 -29.21 5.49
C TRP A 204 2.54 -29.78 5.81
N GLN A 205 2.32 -31.05 5.42
CA GLN A 205 0.99 -31.66 5.48
C GLN A 205 -0.04 -30.76 4.76
N ASP A 206 -1.14 -30.42 5.44
CA ASP A 206 -2.21 -29.56 4.93
C ASP A 206 -1.99 -28.06 5.20
N ASN A 207 -0.84 -27.71 5.77
CA ASN A 207 -0.49 -26.35 6.14
C ASN A 207 0.50 -25.75 5.13
N SER A 208 0.42 -24.44 4.95
CA SER A 208 1.35 -23.67 4.13
C SER A 208 1.69 -22.33 4.78
N ALA A 209 2.92 -21.87 4.59
CA ALA A 209 3.38 -20.55 4.96
C ALA A 209 3.94 -19.80 3.76
N LEU A 210 3.82 -18.49 3.80
CA LEU A 210 4.51 -17.56 2.92
C LEU A 210 5.17 -16.48 3.77
N LEU A 211 6.48 -16.31 3.61
CA LEU A 211 7.27 -15.22 4.16
C LEU A 211 7.66 -14.29 3.02
N SER A 212 7.35 -13.00 3.14
CA SER A 212 7.81 -11.97 2.22
C SER A 212 8.63 -10.95 2.98
N LEU A 213 9.88 -10.73 2.58
CA LEU A 213 10.75 -9.66 3.09
C LEU A 213 11.09 -8.71 1.95
N ASN A 214 11.00 -7.42 2.19
CA ASN A 214 11.32 -6.40 1.21
C ASN A 214 12.07 -5.25 1.89
N TYR A 215 13.13 -4.77 1.24
CA TYR A 215 13.85 -3.56 1.59
C TYR A 215 13.87 -2.63 0.39
N TYR A 216 13.66 -1.34 0.65
CA TYR A 216 13.72 -0.30 -0.37
C TYR A 216 14.49 0.92 0.15
N GLN A 217 15.27 1.52 -0.73
CA GLN A 217 15.85 2.84 -0.55
C GLN A 217 15.83 3.63 -1.87
N SER A 218 15.70 4.94 -1.76
CA SER A 218 15.94 5.89 -2.85
C SER A 218 16.18 7.28 -2.25
N ASP A 219 17.00 8.10 -2.91
CA ASP A 219 17.15 9.52 -2.60
C ASP A 219 16.03 10.36 -3.25
N GLY A 220 15.31 9.80 -4.22
CA GLY A 220 14.25 10.47 -4.97
C GLY A 220 14.79 11.48 -5.99
N ASP A 221 13.92 11.94 -6.88
CA ASP A 221 14.26 12.86 -7.97
C ASP A 221 14.45 14.31 -7.54
N SER A 222 14.16 14.62 -6.27
CA SER A 222 14.46 15.89 -5.59
C SER A 222 14.10 17.14 -6.41
N PRO A 223 12.83 17.31 -6.81
CA PRO A 223 12.39 18.38 -7.70
C PRO A 223 12.58 19.76 -7.05
N ILE A 224 12.94 20.76 -7.87
CA ILE A 224 13.06 22.15 -7.41
C ILE A 224 11.67 22.77 -7.26
N ILE A 225 11.32 23.14 -6.04
CA ILE A 225 10.11 23.88 -5.70
C ILE A 225 10.41 25.36 -5.88
N GLN A 226 9.74 26.01 -6.85
CA GLN A 226 10.00 27.41 -7.20
C GLN A 226 9.37 28.39 -6.22
N ARG A 227 8.17 28.07 -5.72
CA ARG A 227 7.44 28.84 -4.71
C ARG A 227 6.75 27.88 -3.76
N ASP A 228 6.67 28.29 -2.51
CA ASP A 228 5.97 27.60 -1.43
C ASP A 228 4.94 28.55 -0.78
N ILE A 229 4.23 28.08 0.25
CA ILE A 229 3.24 28.93 0.91
C ILE A 229 3.87 30.16 1.58
N GLN A 230 5.10 30.06 2.10
CA GLN A 230 5.82 31.17 2.72
C GLN A 230 6.14 32.26 1.71
N SER A 231 6.42 31.90 0.45
CA SER A 231 6.67 32.86 -0.62
C SER A 231 5.52 33.85 -0.80
N ASN A 232 4.27 33.40 -0.62
CA ASN A 232 3.09 34.27 -0.70
C ASN A 232 3.03 35.25 0.48
N TYR A 233 3.42 34.81 1.67
CA TYR A 233 3.48 35.67 2.85
C TYR A 233 4.62 36.69 2.74
N ASP A 234 5.76 36.31 2.18
CA ASP A 234 6.89 37.22 1.95
C ASP A 234 6.50 38.40 1.04
N GLU A 235 5.67 38.14 0.01
CA GLU A 235 5.12 39.20 -0.84
C GLU A 235 4.10 40.07 -0.11
N LEU A 236 3.23 39.45 0.71
CA LEU A 236 2.20 40.18 1.46
C LEU A 236 2.78 41.09 2.54
N PHE A 237 3.86 40.68 3.18
CA PHE A 237 4.51 41.39 4.28
C PHE A 237 5.69 42.24 3.81
N GLN A 238 5.70 42.78 2.59
CA GLN A 238 6.71 43.78 2.25
C GLN A 238 6.59 45.03 3.15
N PRO A 239 7.70 45.66 3.59
CA PRO A 239 9.08 45.44 3.15
C PRO A 239 9.91 44.48 4.04
N TYR A 240 9.28 43.61 4.85
CA TYR A 240 10.03 42.68 5.69
C TYR A 240 10.84 41.68 4.81
N PRO A 241 12.04 41.22 5.27
CA PRO A 241 12.85 40.29 4.49
C PRO A 241 12.15 38.96 4.25
N ALA A 242 12.26 38.43 3.03
CA ALA A 242 11.72 37.12 2.66
C ALA A 242 12.35 35.99 3.49
N GLN A 243 11.53 35.02 3.91
CA GLN A 243 11.93 33.89 4.74
C GLN A 243 11.69 32.53 4.08
N SER A 244 11.02 32.49 2.94
CA SER A 244 10.81 31.27 2.17
C SER A 244 12.13 30.56 1.88
N LEU A 245 12.12 29.23 1.99
CA LEU A 245 13.23 28.39 1.55
C LEU A 245 13.20 28.13 0.04
N ALA A 246 12.10 28.46 -0.64
CA ALA A 246 11.99 28.35 -2.08
C ALA A 246 12.67 29.56 -2.77
N PRO A 247 13.37 29.37 -3.92
CA PRO A 247 13.49 28.11 -4.65
C PRO A 247 14.53 27.15 -4.06
N ALA A 248 14.14 25.90 -3.78
CA ALA A 248 15.03 24.82 -3.35
C ALA A 248 14.46 23.43 -3.63
N ALA A 249 15.30 22.39 -3.49
CA ALA A 249 14.91 21.00 -3.74
C ALA A 249 13.98 20.45 -2.64
N ALA A 250 12.92 19.77 -3.03
CA ALA A 250 12.10 18.95 -2.14
C ALA A 250 12.81 17.64 -1.75
N SER A 251 12.56 17.15 -0.54
CA SER A 251 13.15 15.91 -0.05
C SER A 251 12.23 14.71 -0.31
N LEU A 252 12.58 13.89 -1.29
CA LEU A 252 11.81 12.69 -1.68
C LEU A 252 12.51 11.38 -1.33
N SER A 253 13.54 11.44 -0.48
CA SER A 253 14.22 10.24 -0.04
C SER A 253 13.26 9.32 0.73
N ALA A 254 13.31 8.03 0.47
CA ALA A 254 12.48 7.05 1.18
C ALA A 254 13.30 5.81 1.48
N ARG A 255 13.20 5.31 2.71
CA ARG A 255 13.76 4.02 3.11
C ARG A 255 12.75 3.26 3.94
N TYR A 256 12.53 2.00 3.58
CA TYR A 256 11.64 1.16 4.35
C TYR A 256 12.00 -0.32 4.26
N PHE A 257 11.51 -1.06 5.24
CA PHE A 257 11.54 -2.51 5.28
C PHE A 257 10.15 -3.05 5.58
N ASN A 258 9.73 -4.05 4.82
CA ASN A 258 8.47 -4.77 4.98
C ASN A 258 8.73 -6.25 5.26
N ALA A 259 7.99 -6.79 6.22
CA ALA A 259 7.90 -8.22 6.46
C ALA A 259 6.43 -8.65 6.48
N HIS A 260 6.09 -9.68 5.72
CA HIS A 260 4.77 -10.30 5.72
C HIS A 260 4.90 -11.78 6.00
N LEU A 261 4.00 -12.29 6.83
CA LEU A 261 3.84 -13.71 7.11
C LEU A 261 2.39 -14.09 6.88
N ASP A 262 2.15 -15.07 6.03
CA ASP A 262 0.85 -15.71 5.81
C ASP A 262 0.96 -17.17 6.20
N LEU A 263 0.21 -17.60 7.21
CA LEU A 263 0.10 -18.98 7.65
C LEU A 263 -1.30 -19.48 7.34
N GLN A 264 -1.39 -20.59 6.64
CA GLN A 264 -2.64 -21.21 6.26
C GLN A 264 -2.68 -22.66 6.73
N ALA A 265 -3.73 -22.99 7.47
CA ALA A 265 -4.14 -24.33 7.86
C ALA A 265 -5.47 -24.67 7.13
N PRO A 266 -6.01 -25.89 7.24
CA PRO A 266 -7.25 -26.28 6.54
C PRO A 266 -8.40 -25.29 6.71
N ASN A 267 -8.66 -24.84 7.94
CA ASN A 267 -9.79 -23.95 8.26
C ASN A 267 -9.37 -22.58 8.78
N TYR A 268 -8.07 -22.32 8.94
CA TYR A 268 -7.57 -21.07 9.53
C TYR A 268 -6.58 -20.41 8.59
N ARG A 269 -6.63 -19.09 8.50
CA ARG A 269 -5.58 -18.31 7.85
C ARG A 269 -5.23 -17.13 8.74
N LEU A 270 -3.95 -17.01 9.03
CA LEU A 270 -3.35 -15.95 9.83
C LEU A 270 -2.43 -15.14 8.92
N ARG A 271 -2.63 -13.83 8.88
CA ARG A 271 -1.77 -12.91 8.14
C ARG A 271 -1.21 -11.87 9.10
N SER A 272 0.09 -11.67 9.05
CA SER A 272 0.80 -10.66 9.81
C SER A 272 1.65 -9.82 8.87
N ALA A 273 1.68 -8.51 9.10
CA ALA A 273 2.54 -7.60 8.36
C ALA A 273 3.21 -6.63 9.32
N TRP A 274 4.45 -6.28 9.01
CA TRP A 274 5.21 -5.25 9.69
C TRP A 274 5.93 -4.38 8.67
N LEU A 275 5.81 -3.07 8.84
CA LEU A 275 6.49 -2.07 8.03
C LEU A 275 7.24 -1.14 8.97
N LYS A 276 8.48 -0.81 8.63
CA LYS A 276 9.22 0.30 9.22
C LYS A 276 9.77 1.17 8.11
N ALA A 277 9.38 2.43 8.10
CA ALA A 277 9.95 3.48 7.27
C ALA A 277 10.78 4.43 8.14
N TRP A 278 11.92 4.86 7.64
CA TRP A 278 12.81 5.78 8.37
C TRP A 278 13.54 6.69 7.41
N ASN A 279 14.00 7.84 7.92
CA ASN A 279 14.67 8.85 7.10
C ASN A 279 13.85 9.19 5.84
N THR A 280 12.53 9.29 6.00
CA THR A 280 11.64 9.59 4.90
C THR A 280 11.55 11.10 4.74
N GLY A 281 11.82 11.60 3.55
CA GLY A 281 11.72 13.02 3.21
C GLY A 281 10.27 13.50 3.27
N THR A 282 10.12 14.80 3.46
CA THR A 282 8.85 15.51 3.62
C THR A 282 8.20 15.95 2.32
N GLY A 283 8.81 15.68 1.18
CA GLY A 283 8.42 16.27 -0.09
C GLY A 283 8.63 17.77 -0.06
N VAL A 284 7.56 18.52 -0.33
CA VAL A 284 7.54 19.96 -0.12
C VAL A 284 7.63 20.22 1.38
N GLY A 285 6.72 19.65 2.16
CA GLY A 285 6.64 19.86 3.60
C GLY A 285 5.21 19.96 4.07
N ILE A 286 5.02 20.31 5.34
CA ILE A 286 3.67 20.48 5.89
C ILE A 286 3.11 21.84 5.44
N ASN A 287 1.81 21.89 5.13
CA ASN A 287 1.11 23.11 4.69
C ASN A 287 1.67 23.75 3.41
N ASP A 288 2.23 22.95 2.50
CA ASP A 288 2.89 23.47 1.29
C ASP A 288 4.08 24.40 1.59
N ASN A 289 4.63 24.34 2.81
CA ASN A 289 5.83 25.07 3.22
C ASN A 289 7.06 24.20 2.98
N LEU A 290 8.06 24.72 2.27
CA LEU A 290 9.25 23.93 1.95
C LEU A 290 10.09 23.68 3.20
N ASP A 291 10.32 22.41 3.54
CA ASP A 291 11.23 22.00 4.62
C ASP A 291 12.09 20.81 4.13
N PRO A 292 13.25 21.08 3.51
CA PRO A 292 14.07 20.06 2.86
C PRO A 292 14.83 19.18 3.87
N ASP A 293 14.98 19.65 5.11
CA ASP A 293 15.77 18.99 6.15
C ASP A 293 14.91 18.07 7.03
N ALA A 294 13.60 18.33 7.13
CA ALA A 294 12.71 17.50 7.90
C ALA A 294 12.68 16.04 7.43
N ARG A 295 12.62 15.12 8.40
CA ARG A 295 12.52 13.68 8.18
C ARG A 295 11.43 13.08 9.05
N PHE A 296 10.85 11.99 8.55
CA PHE A 296 9.79 11.24 9.21
C PHE A 296 10.15 9.77 9.34
N ASN A 297 9.70 9.19 10.45
CA ASN A 297 9.71 7.77 10.68
C ASN A 297 8.28 7.28 10.88
N HIS A 298 8.04 6.04 10.49
CA HIS A 298 6.74 5.41 10.67
C HIS A 298 6.93 3.92 10.87
N HIS A 299 6.16 3.34 11.79
CA HIS A 299 6.00 1.90 11.89
C HIS A 299 4.54 1.50 11.86
N ARG A 300 4.28 0.38 11.18
CA ARG A 300 2.97 -0.24 11.07
C ARG A 300 3.08 -1.71 11.40
N ALA A 301 2.07 -2.23 12.09
CA ALA A 301 1.87 -3.65 12.25
C ALA A 301 0.41 -3.99 11.98
N SER A 302 0.17 -5.08 11.27
CA SER A 302 -1.18 -5.59 11.08
C SER A 302 -1.23 -7.07 11.40
N PHE A 303 -2.34 -7.49 11.98
CA PHE A 303 -2.65 -8.88 12.26
C PHE A 303 -4.06 -9.17 11.75
N ASP A 304 -4.24 -10.32 11.12
CA ASP A 304 -5.51 -10.82 10.66
C ASP A 304 -5.59 -12.32 10.94
N LEU A 305 -6.71 -12.75 11.50
CA LEU A 305 -7.06 -14.14 11.69
C LEU A 305 -8.44 -14.39 11.13
N SER A 306 -8.52 -15.28 10.16
CA SER A 306 -9.77 -15.72 9.55
C SER A 306 -9.96 -17.21 9.74
N TRP A 307 -11.22 -17.61 9.88
CA TRP A 307 -11.63 -19.01 9.90
C TRP A 307 -12.69 -19.25 8.84
N GLN A 308 -12.57 -20.38 8.13
CA GLN A 308 -13.52 -20.81 7.11
C GLN A 308 -13.74 -22.30 7.30
N GLY A 309 -14.94 -22.76 7.64
CA GLY A 309 -15.20 -24.21 7.72
C GLY A 309 -16.36 -24.68 8.59
N GLY A 310 -17.04 -23.79 9.33
CA GLY A 310 -18.18 -24.19 10.15
C GLY A 310 -19.48 -24.21 9.36
N HIS A 311 -20.05 -25.40 9.14
CA HIS A 311 -21.46 -25.51 8.81
C HIS A 311 -22.25 -25.59 10.12
N TYR A 312 -23.09 -24.59 10.38
CA TYR A 312 -23.97 -24.55 11.54
C TYR A 312 -25.40 -24.26 11.08
N LEU A 313 -26.32 -25.20 11.33
CA LEU A 313 -27.73 -25.08 10.93
C LEU A 313 -27.93 -24.74 9.43
N GLY A 314 -27.10 -25.28 8.54
CA GLY A 314 -27.15 -25.01 7.09
C GLY A 314 -26.46 -23.71 6.65
N TRP A 315 -25.79 -23.01 7.57
CA TRP A 315 -25.02 -21.80 7.28
C TRP A 315 -23.52 -22.10 7.31
N GLN A 316 -22.79 -21.65 6.30
CA GLN A 316 -21.34 -21.56 6.29
C GLN A 316 -20.92 -20.25 6.97
N LEU A 317 -20.25 -20.35 8.12
CA LEU A 317 -19.77 -19.20 8.89
C LEU A 317 -18.30 -18.90 8.59
N SER A 318 -17.97 -17.62 8.43
CA SER A 318 -16.60 -17.13 8.22
C SER A 318 -16.31 -15.87 9.05
N PRO A 319 -15.93 -16.02 10.34
CA PRO A 319 -15.46 -14.94 11.18
C PRO A 319 -14.03 -14.54 10.82
N GLN A 320 -13.75 -13.25 10.99
CA GLN A 320 -12.47 -12.63 10.76
C GLN A 320 -12.21 -11.58 11.85
N LEU A 321 -11.05 -11.68 12.50
CA LEU A 321 -10.55 -10.71 13.46
C LEU A 321 -9.34 -10.02 12.82
N SER A 322 -9.34 -8.69 12.81
CA SER A 322 -8.19 -7.92 12.34
C SER A 322 -7.81 -6.84 13.34
N TYR A 323 -6.51 -6.60 13.46
CA TYR A 323 -5.93 -5.54 14.26
C TYR A 323 -4.90 -4.80 13.42
N LEU A 324 -4.95 -3.48 13.47
CA LEU A 324 -3.98 -2.61 12.81
C LEU A 324 -3.44 -1.61 13.82
N TYR A 325 -2.12 -1.56 13.93
CA TYR A 325 -1.37 -0.57 14.68
C TYR A 325 -0.55 0.28 13.73
N GLY A 326 -0.56 1.59 13.91
CA GLY A 326 0.29 2.53 13.19
C GLY A 326 0.76 3.64 14.12
N ASP A 327 1.98 4.09 13.93
CA ASP A 327 2.59 5.08 14.79
C ASP A 327 3.62 5.89 14.00
N TYR A 328 3.45 7.20 14.09
CA TYR A 328 4.07 8.21 13.25
C TYR A 328 4.90 9.12 14.14
N GLU A 329 6.22 9.00 13.99
CA GLU A 329 7.18 9.67 14.84
C GLU A 329 8.06 10.60 14.00
N ASN A 330 8.32 11.79 14.57
CA ASN A 330 9.16 12.79 13.94
C ASN A 330 10.47 12.90 14.72
N PRO A 331 11.57 12.33 14.19
CA PRO A 331 12.86 12.43 14.85
C PRO A 331 13.45 13.85 14.81
N SER A 332 12.96 14.73 13.93
CA SER A 332 13.40 16.11 13.76
C SER A 332 12.29 17.11 14.05
N SER A 333 12.67 18.32 14.49
CA SER A 333 11.78 19.48 14.46
C SER A 333 11.34 19.75 13.02
N ILE A 334 10.03 19.82 12.78
CA ILE A 334 9.48 20.16 11.47
C ILE A 334 9.03 21.60 11.49
N TYR A 335 9.47 22.39 10.54
CA TYR A 335 9.02 23.77 10.41
C TYR A 335 7.72 23.80 9.62
N LEU A 336 6.62 24.10 10.32
CA LEU A 336 5.34 24.46 9.67
C LEU A 336 5.50 25.77 8.89
N PHE A 337 6.33 26.68 9.42
CA PHE A 337 6.81 27.88 8.76
C PHE A 337 8.26 28.16 9.19
N PRO A 338 9.09 28.72 8.30
CA PRO A 338 10.50 28.95 8.58
C PRO A 338 10.73 30.02 9.66
N LYS A 339 11.97 30.14 10.09
CA LYS A 339 12.41 31.19 11.01
C LYS A 339 12.12 32.58 10.43
N GLY A 340 11.66 33.49 11.27
CA GLY A 340 11.27 34.84 10.86
C GLY A 340 9.91 34.94 10.14
N ALA A 341 9.16 33.84 10.00
CA ALA A 341 7.88 33.84 9.30
C ALA A 341 6.90 34.89 9.84
N PHE A 342 6.00 35.33 8.95
CA PHE A 342 4.98 36.35 9.22
C PHE A 342 5.57 37.66 9.79
N ALA A 343 6.46 38.31 9.02
CA ALA A 343 7.11 39.56 9.42
C ALA A 343 7.87 39.48 10.75
N GLY A 344 8.47 38.32 11.05
CA GLY A 344 9.26 38.11 12.27
C GLY A 344 8.46 37.72 13.51
N LEU A 345 7.14 37.48 13.40
CA LEU A 345 6.32 37.02 14.53
C LEU A 345 6.83 35.68 15.12
N PHE A 346 7.47 34.85 14.29
CA PHE A 346 8.05 33.58 14.71
C PHE A 346 9.57 33.59 14.48
N PRO A 347 10.37 34.22 15.37
CA PRO A 347 11.82 34.35 15.18
C PRO A 347 12.52 33.00 15.09
N ASP A 348 12.08 32.02 15.87
CA ASP A 348 12.60 30.64 15.86
C ASP A 348 11.83 29.72 14.90
N GLY A 349 10.90 30.27 14.12
CA GLY A 349 10.01 29.54 13.22
C GLY A 349 8.83 28.90 13.95
N MET A 350 7.84 28.46 13.17
CA MET A 350 6.71 27.73 13.72
C MET A 350 7.02 26.24 13.65
N ILE A 351 7.47 25.67 14.77
CA ILE A 351 7.87 24.26 14.82
C ILE A 351 6.66 23.39 15.21
N GLY A 352 6.40 22.37 14.40
CA GLY A 352 5.45 21.31 14.69
C GLY A 352 6.16 19.98 14.96
N GLN A 353 5.61 19.19 15.87
CA GLN A 353 5.97 17.78 16.07
C GLN A 353 4.70 16.92 16.00
N PRO A 354 4.00 16.87 14.84
CA PRO A 354 2.78 16.09 14.73
C PRO A 354 3.10 14.60 14.82
N SER A 355 2.82 13.98 15.97
CA SER A 355 2.83 12.53 16.12
C SER A 355 1.40 12.01 16.15
N VAL A 356 1.20 10.85 15.54
CA VAL A 356 -0.10 10.20 15.49
C VAL A 356 0.11 8.73 15.81
N LYS A 357 -0.74 8.19 16.68
CA LYS A 357 -0.80 6.76 16.97
C LYS A 357 -2.22 6.28 16.72
N GLU A 358 -2.35 5.20 15.96
CA GLU A 358 -3.64 4.63 15.58
C GLU A 358 -3.70 3.15 15.89
N GLU A 359 -4.83 2.74 16.47
CA GLU A 359 -5.13 1.34 16.75
C GLU A 359 -6.55 1.05 16.26
N ASN A 360 -6.68 0.08 15.35
CA ASN A 360 -7.96 -0.35 14.81
C ASN A 360 -8.14 -1.85 15.06
N ALA A 361 -9.09 -2.22 15.91
CA ALA A 361 -9.55 -3.60 16.05
C ALA A 361 -10.89 -3.76 15.32
N ARG A 362 -11.02 -4.80 14.50
CA ARG A 362 -12.26 -5.10 13.77
C ARG A 362 -12.61 -6.57 13.90
N PHE A 363 -13.89 -6.83 14.13
CA PHE A 363 -14.48 -8.16 14.04
C PHE A 363 -15.50 -8.17 12.91
N HIS A 364 -15.37 -9.10 11.98
CA HIS A 364 -16.31 -9.34 10.90
C HIS A 364 -16.81 -10.78 10.98
N LEU A 365 -18.11 -10.97 10.78
CA LEU A 365 -18.73 -12.28 10.69
C LEU A 365 -19.59 -12.31 9.43
N SER A 366 -19.27 -13.22 8.52
CA SER A 366 -20.12 -13.52 7.37
C SER A 366 -20.75 -14.90 7.53
N ALA A 367 -21.98 -15.02 7.04
CA ALA A 367 -22.75 -16.25 7.02
C ALA A 367 -23.38 -16.40 5.63
N LEU A 368 -23.08 -17.50 4.95
CA LEU A 368 -23.67 -17.83 3.66
C LEU A 368 -24.53 -19.08 3.84
N THR A 369 -25.73 -19.07 3.25
CA THR A 369 -26.58 -20.26 3.16
C THR A 369 -26.47 -20.78 1.73
N GLU A 370 -26.30 -22.10 1.58
CA GLU A 370 -26.53 -22.72 0.27
C GLU A 370 -28.01 -22.52 -0.05
N GLN A 371 -28.32 -21.71 -1.07
CA GLN A 371 -29.65 -21.66 -1.63
C GLN A 371 -29.99 -23.06 -2.18
N LEU A 372 -31.13 -23.61 -1.75
CA LEU A 372 -31.76 -24.81 -2.30
C LEU A 372 -32.04 -24.67 -3.80
#